data_AF-A0A2R7Y3L8-F1
#
_entry.id   AF-A0A2R7Y3L8-F1
#
_cell.length_a   1.000
_cell.length_b   1.000
_cell.length_c   1.000
_cell.angle_alpha   90.00
_cell.angle_beta   90.00
_cell.angle_gamma   90.00
#
_symmetry.space_group_name_H-M   'P 1'
#
loop_
_entity.id
_entity.type
_entity.pdbx_description
1 polymer ?
#
loop_
_entity_poly.entity_id
_entity_poly.type
_entity_poly.pdbx_seq_one_letter_code
_entity_poly.pdbx_strand_id
1 'polypeptide(L)'
;MEVVWKMAAVSALVGKLFTSKASHGMWVRFEQGDDVSEILARVGLLKEAAESVGTIEFVRVLPKGRLVTRGHPFGSVEHGMRVMLLRSPVSGWIVEVNERLRGRPELINEDPYGEGWIAVLRPINYEEDARYFGEVAK
;
A
#
# COMPACT_ATOMS: atom_id res chain seq x y z
N MET A 1 -28.36 -9.37 -9.23
CA MET A 1 -28.07 -8.04 -9.80
C MET A 1 -26.93 -7.36 -9.07
N GLU A 2 -26.97 -7.16 -7.75
CA GLU A 2 -25.92 -6.47 -6.95
C GLU A 2 -24.48 -6.99 -7.18
N VAL A 3 -24.30 -8.31 -7.29
CA VAL A 3 -22.99 -8.95 -7.53
C VAL A 3 -22.35 -8.50 -8.86
N VAL A 4 -23.15 -8.33 -9.92
CA VAL A 4 -22.65 -7.96 -11.25
C VAL A 4 -22.08 -6.53 -11.27
N TRP A 5 -22.67 -5.62 -10.48
CA TRP A 5 -22.19 -4.23 -10.38
C TRP A 5 -20.92 -4.11 -9.54
N LYS A 6 -20.82 -4.88 -8.44
CA LYS A 6 -19.58 -4.98 -7.66
C LYS A 6 -18.41 -5.49 -8.51
N MET A 7 -18.67 -6.51 -9.32
CA MET A 7 -17.65 -7.06 -10.24
C MET A 7 -17.15 -6.04 -11.27
N ALA A 8 -18.05 -5.23 -11.83
CA ALA A 8 -17.66 -4.19 -12.79
C ALA A 8 -16.79 -3.09 -12.13
N ALA A 9 -17.13 -2.68 -10.91
CA ALA A 9 -16.36 -1.69 -10.16
C ALA A 9 -14.98 -2.22 -9.74
N VAL A 10 -14.88 -3.48 -9.30
CA VAL A 10 -13.61 -4.13 -8.95
C VAL A 10 -12.70 -4.23 -10.18
N SER A 11 -13.24 -4.69 -11.32
CA SER A 11 -12.49 -4.80 -12.58
C SER A 11 -11.87 -3.47 -13.03
N ALA A 12 -12.53 -2.33 -12.76
CA ALA A 12 -12.02 -1.01 -13.12
C ALA A 12 -10.82 -0.53 -12.26
N LEU A 13 -10.63 -1.10 -11.06
CA LEU A 13 -9.60 -0.74 -10.11
C LEU A 13 -8.40 -1.69 -10.15
N VAL A 14 -8.63 -2.97 -10.46
CA VAL A 14 -7.58 -3.99 -10.40
C VAL A 14 -6.44 -3.69 -11.38
N GLY A 15 -5.20 -3.83 -10.89
CA GLY A 15 -3.98 -3.65 -11.68
C GLY A 15 -3.53 -2.21 -11.88
N LYS A 16 -4.34 -1.22 -11.48
CA LYS A 16 -3.97 0.20 -11.54
C LYS A 16 -3.25 0.63 -10.26
N LEU A 17 -2.37 1.63 -10.42
CA LEU A 17 -1.63 2.24 -9.32
C LEU A 17 -2.31 3.56 -8.94
N PHE A 18 -2.59 3.71 -7.65
CA PHE A 18 -3.29 4.88 -7.11
C PHE A 18 -2.48 5.53 -5.99
N THR A 19 -2.74 6.82 -5.76
CA THR A 19 -2.25 7.56 -4.59
C THR A 19 -3.37 8.37 -3.98
N SER A 20 -3.23 8.74 -2.70
CA SER A 20 -4.10 9.73 -2.05
C SER A 20 -3.26 10.79 -1.38
N LYS A 21 -3.82 12.00 -1.22
CA LYS A 21 -3.22 13.03 -0.36
C LYS A 21 -3.07 12.57 1.09
N ALA A 22 -3.94 11.68 1.57
CA ALA A 22 -3.95 11.24 2.96
C ALA A 22 -2.72 10.37 3.31
N SER A 23 -2.23 9.57 2.35
CA SER A 23 -1.19 8.58 2.57
C SER A 23 0.23 9.08 2.33
N HIS A 24 0.42 10.34 1.93
CA HIS A 24 1.71 11.05 1.81
C HIS A 24 2.86 10.18 1.27
N GLY A 25 2.93 10.03 -0.05
CA GLY A 25 4.01 9.30 -0.71
C GLY A 25 3.81 7.79 -0.79
N MET A 26 2.70 7.24 -0.28
CA MET A 26 2.35 5.84 -0.49
C MET A 26 1.52 5.63 -1.75
N TRP A 27 1.81 4.56 -2.48
CA TRP A 27 0.94 4.03 -3.53
C TRP A 27 0.11 2.84 -3.03
N VAL A 28 -1.02 2.61 -3.70
CA VAL A 28 -1.84 1.40 -3.55
C VAL A 28 -2.15 0.81 -4.92
N ARG A 29 -2.05 -0.51 -5.03
CA ARG A 29 -2.49 -1.30 -6.18
C ARG A 29 -3.54 -2.28 -5.68
N PHE A 30 -4.73 -2.22 -6.28
CA PHE A 30 -5.78 -3.19 -5.97
C PHE A 30 -5.57 -4.48 -6.76
N GLU A 31 -5.72 -5.60 -6.08
CA GLU A 31 -5.55 -6.96 -6.59
C GLU A 31 -6.79 -7.78 -6.21
N GLN A 32 -7.19 -8.71 -7.06
CA GLN A 32 -8.25 -9.66 -6.75
C GLN A 32 -7.72 -10.68 -5.72
N GLY A 33 -8.46 -10.91 -4.64
CA GLY A 33 -8.17 -11.98 -3.68
C GLY A 33 -8.57 -13.35 -4.22
N ASP A 34 -8.41 -14.39 -3.41
CA ASP A 34 -8.78 -15.76 -3.78
C ASP A 34 -10.30 -15.92 -3.96
N ASP A 35 -11.07 -15.23 -3.13
CA ASP A 35 -12.52 -15.10 -3.30
C ASP A 35 -12.84 -13.96 -4.27
N VAL A 36 -13.80 -14.19 -5.16
CA VAL A 36 -14.25 -13.22 -6.17
C VAL A 36 -14.80 -11.94 -5.55
N SER A 37 -15.31 -12.02 -4.32
CA SER A 37 -15.78 -10.88 -3.54
C SER A 37 -14.68 -10.18 -2.72
N GLU A 38 -13.48 -10.76 -2.65
CA GLU A 38 -12.36 -10.21 -1.89
C GLU A 38 -11.46 -9.34 -2.76
N ILE A 39 -11.18 -8.13 -2.28
CA ILE A 39 -10.20 -7.23 -2.88
C ILE A 39 -9.06 -7.03 -1.90
N LEU A 40 -7.84 -7.09 -2.42
CA LEU A 40 -6.61 -6.84 -1.68
C LEU A 40 -6.00 -5.52 -2.16
N ALA A 41 -5.33 -4.84 -1.24
CA ALA A 41 -4.63 -3.60 -1.49
C ALA A 41 -3.15 -3.81 -1.19
N ARG A 42 -2.34 -4.03 -2.23
CA ARG A 42 -0.89 -4.02 -2.11
C ARG A 42 -0.42 -2.58 -2.01
N VAL A 43 0.40 -2.28 -1.02
CA VAL A 43 0.86 -0.91 -0.74
C VAL A 43 2.37 -0.85 -0.73
N GLY A 44 2.92 0.29 -1.14
CA GLY A 44 4.34 0.59 -1.08
C GLY A 44 4.60 2.08 -1.13
N LEU A 45 5.88 2.46 -1.13
CA LEU A 45 6.31 3.86 -1.17
C LEU A 45 6.58 4.29 -2.62
N LEU A 46 6.14 5.49 -2.99
CA LEU A 46 6.47 6.12 -4.26
C LEU A 46 7.99 6.34 -4.33
N LYS A 47 8.53 6.24 -5.54
CA LYS A 47 9.96 6.39 -5.78
C LYS A 47 10.50 7.72 -5.23
N GLU A 48 9.81 8.81 -5.52
CA GLU A 48 10.21 10.16 -5.12
C GLU A 48 10.15 10.33 -3.59
N ALA A 49 9.19 9.67 -2.94
CA ALA A 49 9.09 9.67 -1.48
C ALA A 49 10.24 8.87 -0.86
N ALA A 50 10.60 7.70 -1.42
CA ALA A 50 11.75 6.93 -0.98
C ALA A 50 13.06 7.73 -1.15
N GLU A 51 13.28 8.34 -2.33
CA GLU A 51 14.45 9.16 -2.61
C GLU A 51 14.58 10.37 -1.69
N SER A 52 13.45 10.97 -1.25
CA SER A 52 13.46 12.09 -0.31
C SER A 52 14.02 11.72 1.07
N VAL A 53 13.89 10.45 1.47
CA VAL A 53 14.48 9.91 2.70
C VAL A 53 15.95 9.58 2.44
N GLY A 54 16.24 8.89 1.34
CA GLY A 54 17.55 8.36 0.98
C GLY A 54 17.46 6.87 0.64
N THR A 55 18.61 6.19 0.54
CA THR A 55 18.61 4.71 0.39
C THR A 55 18.15 4.08 1.69
N ILE A 56 16.99 3.43 1.69
CA ILE A 56 16.38 2.92 2.92
C ILE A 56 17.25 1.81 3.53
N GLU A 57 17.57 1.97 4.81
CA GLU A 57 18.40 1.04 5.59
C GLU A 57 17.58 0.26 6.63
N PHE A 58 16.44 0.82 7.05
CA PHE A 58 15.55 0.16 8.01
C PHE A 58 14.08 0.35 7.64
N VAL A 59 13.31 -0.71 7.82
CA VAL A 59 11.85 -0.73 7.64
C VAL A 59 11.22 -1.37 8.86
N ARG A 60 10.22 -0.70 9.45
CA ARG A 60 9.39 -1.24 10.53
C ARG A 60 7.93 -1.19 10.10
N VAL A 61 7.21 -2.29 10.25
CA VAL A 61 5.79 -2.38 9.90
C VAL A 61 5.06 -3.15 11.00
N LEU A 62 3.82 -2.76 11.29
CA LEU A 62 2.94 -3.57 12.12
C LEU A 62 2.80 -4.99 11.53
N PRO A 63 2.73 -6.04 12.37
CA PRO A 63 2.67 -7.41 11.88
C PRO A 63 1.32 -7.74 11.23
N LYS A 64 1.30 -8.85 10.48
CA LYS A 64 0.07 -9.49 9.99
C LYS A 64 -0.96 -9.66 11.11
N GLY A 65 -2.23 -9.47 10.77
CA GLY A 65 -3.36 -9.57 11.70
C GLY A 65 -3.64 -8.28 12.48
N ARG A 66 -2.92 -7.19 12.21
CA ARG A 66 -3.22 -5.88 12.80
C ARG A 66 -4.19 -5.09 11.95
N LEU A 67 -5.11 -4.39 12.63
CA LEU A 67 -5.98 -3.40 12.03
C LEU A 67 -5.21 -2.09 11.82
N VAL A 68 -5.34 -1.49 10.65
CA VAL A 68 -4.80 -0.18 10.29
C VAL A 68 -5.92 0.77 9.87
N THR A 69 -5.69 2.06 10.05
CA THR A 69 -6.66 3.11 9.72
C THR A 69 -6.09 4.01 8.65
N ARG A 70 -6.89 4.36 7.65
CA ARG A 70 -6.50 5.29 6.59
C ARG A 70 -5.94 6.59 7.16
N GLY A 71 -4.81 7.04 6.60
CA GLY A 71 -4.10 8.25 7.01
C GLY A 71 -3.29 8.13 8.31
N HIS A 72 -3.45 7.03 9.06
CA HIS A 72 -2.67 6.79 10.27
C HIS A 72 -1.42 5.96 10.00
N PRO A 73 -0.34 6.15 10.78
CA PRO A 73 0.88 5.37 10.65
C PRO A 73 0.65 3.87 10.93
N PHE A 74 1.26 3.02 10.11
CA PHE A 74 1.35 1.57 10.33
C PHE A 74 2.79 1.06 10.28
N GLY A 75 3.76 1.96 10.08
CA GLY A 75 5.18 1.64 9.99
C GLY A 75 6.04 2.88 9.79
N SER A 76 7.34 2.65 9.58
CA SER A 76 8.33 3.67 9.23
C SER A 76 9.43 3.12 8.32
N VAL A 77 10.07 4.03 7.59
CA VAL A 77 11.32 3.80 6.86
C VAL A 77 12.38 4.80 7.31
N GLU A 78 13.65 4.39 7.30
CA GLU A 78 14.75 5.17 7.87
C GLU A 78 16.01 5.09 7.00
N HIS A 79 16.76 6.21 6.96
CA HIS A 79 18.09 6.32 6.38
C HIS A 79 18.94 7.26 7.26
N GLY A 80 19.97 6.74 7.94
CA GLY A 80 20.73 7.51 8.92
C GLY A 80 19.85 8.15 10.00
N MET A 81 19.75 9.48 10.00
CA MET A 81 18.93 10.26 10.96
C MET A 81 17.53 10.63 10.43
N ARG A 82 17.21 10.24 9.19
CA ARG A 82 15.92 10.58 8.55
C ARG A 82 14.92 9.46 8.78
N VAL A 83 13.72 9.82 9.21
CA VAL A 83 12.62 8.89 9.49
C VAL A 83 11.36 9.38 8.78
N MET A 84 10.70 8.51 8.04
CA MET A 84 9.38 8.77 7.45
C MET A 84 8.37 7.76 7.96
N LEU A 85 7.21 8.26 8.42
CA LEU A 85 6.08 7.42 8.82
C LEU A 85 5.30 6.95 7.59
N LEU A 86 5.05 5.64 7.53
CA LEU A 86 4.23 5.02 6.49
C LEU A 86 2.76 5.12 6.92
N ARG A 87 1.96 5.90 6.19
CA ARG A 87 0.54 6.11 6.49
C ARG A 87 -0.33 5.22 5.62
N SER A 88 -1.25 4.48 6.22
CA SER A 88 -2.08 3.53 5.47
C SER A 88 -2.96 4.26 4.45
N PRO A 89 -3.01 3.83 3.18
CA PRO A 89 -3.91 4.42 2.19
C PRO A 89 -5.37 4.00 2.37
N VAL A 90 -5.62 2.85 3.02
CA VAL A 90 -6.96 2.31 3.27
C VAL A 90 -7.12 1.91 4.74
N SER A 91 -8.35 1.79 5.21
CA SER A 91 -8.63 1.14 6.50
C SER A 91 -8.84 -0.35 6.29
N GLY A 92 -8.18 -1.20 7.07
CA GLY A 92 -8.20 -2.64 6.82
C GLY A 92 -7.29 -3.47 7.72
N TRP A 93 -7.20 -4.75 7.41
CA TRP A 93 -6.33 -5.69 8.12
C TRP A 93 -5.07 -5.97 7.32
N ILE A 94 -3.91 -5.95 7.97
CA ILE A 94 -2.67 -6.43 7.35
C ILE A 94 -2.79 -7.94 7.18
N VAL A 95 -2.81 -8.42 5.94
CA VAL A 95 -2.88 -9.85 5.61
C VAL A 95 -1.53 -10.43 5.17
N GLU A 96 -0.60 -9.55 4.76
CA GLU A 96 0.75 -9.91 4.38
C GLU A 96 1.71 -8.74 4.63
N VAL A 97 2.96 -9.04 4.94
CA VAL A 97 4.08 -8.09 5.04
C VAL A 97 5.22 -8.59 4.18
N ASN A 98 5.97 -7.70 3.53
CA ASN A 98 7.09 -8.10 2.71
C ASN A 98 8.31 -8.44 3.57
N GLU A 99 8.45 -9.73 3.90
CA GLU A 99 9.51 -10.26 4.74
C GLU A 99 10.93 -10.03 4.15
N ARG A 100 11.04 -9.83 2.83
CA ARG A 100 12.32 -9.56 2.16
C ARG A 100 12.95 -8.25 2.61
N LEU A 101 12.12 -7.25 2.98
CA LEU A 101 12.59 -5.94 3.43
C LEU A 101 13.36 -5.98 4.76
N ARG A 102 13.31 -7.09 5.51
CA ARG A 102 14.16 -7.27 6.71
C ARG A 102 15.64 -7.42 6.37
N GLY A 103 15.95 -8.04 5.23
CA GLY A 103 17.32 -8.25 4.76
C GLY A 103 17.70 -7.36 3.58
N ARG A 104 16.71 -6.83 2.87
CA ARG A 104 16.88 -5.99 1.67
C ARG A 104 15.96 -4.76 1.68
N PRO A 105 16.10 -3.84 2.65
CA PRO A 105 15.29 -2.64 2.75
C PRO A 105 15.42 -1.71 1.52
N GLU A 106 16.57 -1.75 0.83
CA GLU A 106 16.87 -0.98 -0.37
C GLU A 106 15.97 -1.30 -1.56
N LEU A 107 15.25 -2.43 -1.53
CA LEU A 107 14.24 -2.77 -2.55
C LEU A 107 13.15 -1.71 -2.68
N ILE A 108 12.86 -0.95 -1.60
CA ILE A 108 11.94 0.19 -1.66
C ILE A 108 12.44 1.28 -2.61
N ASN A 109 13.76 1.45 -2.75
CA ASN A 109 14.35 2.37 -3.71
C ASN A 109 14.56 1.75 -5.09
N GLU A 110 15.06 0.50 -5.14
CA GLU A 110 15.45 -0.18 -6.39
C GLU A 110 14.25 -0.56 -7.26
N ASP A 111 13.20 -1.12 -6.65
CA ASP A 111 11.99 -1.58 -7.33
C ASP A 111 10.73 -1.22 -6.54
N PRO A 112 10.43 0.09 -6.37
CA PRO A 112 9.36 0.59 -5.51
C PRO A 112 7.97 0.07 -5.88
N TYR A 113 7.76 -0.33 -7.13
CA TYR A 113 6.46 -0.72 -7.69
C TYR A 113 6.34 -2.23 -7.99
N GLY A 114 7.45 -2.97 -7.87
CA GLY A 114 7.52 -4.42 -7.95
C GLY A 114 7.87 -5.01 -6.58
N GLU A 115 9.11 -5.46 -6.41
CA GLU A 115 9.60 -6.18 -5.23
C GLU A 115 9.68 -5.33 -3.94
N GLY A 116 9.65 -4.01 -4.05
CA GLY A 116 9.69 -3.03 -2.95
C GLY A 116 8.34 -2.75 -2.28
N TRP A 117 7.30 -3.54 -2.56
CA TRP A 117 6.02 -3.44 -1.85
C TRP A 117 6.21 -3.69 -0.34
N ILE A 118 5.38 -3.09 0.51
CA ILE A 118 5.58 -3.07 1.97
C ILE A 118 4.61 -4.02 2.68
N ALA A 119 3.33 -3.93 2.36
CA ALA A 119 2.28 -4.75 2.95
C ALA A 119 1.14 -5.02 1.97
N VAL A 120 0.36 -6.06 2.25
CA VAL A 120 -0.94 -6.29 1.62
C VAL A 120 -2.01 -6.11 2.69
N LEU A 121 -3.00 -5.29 2.38
CA LEU A 121 -4.12 -4.97 3.24
C LEU A 121 -5.40 -5.58 2.67
N ARG A 122 -6.25 -6.12 3.53
CA ARG A 122 -7.65 -6.41 3.22
C ARG A 122 -8.50 -5.22 3.67
N PRO A 123 -8.98 -4.37 2.74
CA PRO A 123 -9.75 -3.18 3.11
C PRO A 123 -11.10 -3.57 3.72
N ILE A 124 -11.59 -2.78 4.66
CA ILE A 124 -12.94 -2.93 5.22
C ILE A 124 -13.98 -2.22 4.34
N ASN A 125 -13.61 -1.09 3.73
CA ASN A 125 -14.49 -0.32 2.85
C ASN A 125 -13.72 0.27 1.65
N TYR A 126 -13.37 -0.57 0.68
CA TYR A 126 -12.60 -0.12 -0.49
C TYR A 126 -13.41 0.83 -1.40
N GLU A 127 -14.74 0.71 -1.46
CA GLU A 127 -15.59 1.53 -2.34
C GLU A 127 -15.61 3.00 -1.89
N GLU A 128 -15.58 3.22 -0.57
CA GLU A 128 -15.42 4.55 0.00
C GLU A 128 -13.99 5.06 -0.17
N ASP A 129 -12.98 4.24 0.12
CA ASP A 129 -11.58 4.61 0.00
C ASP A 129 -11.19 4.96 -1.46
N ALA A 130 -11.74 4.24 -2.44
CA ALA A 130 -11.52 4.46 -3.87
C ALA A 130 -11.85 5.90 -4.33
N ARG A 131 -12.80 6.57 -3.67
CA ARG A 131 -13.21 7.93 -4.00
C ARG A 131 -12.14 8.97 -3.68
N TYR A 132 -11.17 8.64 -2.83
CA TYR A 132 -10.09 9.52 -2.41
C TYR A 132 -8.79 9.29 -3.17
N PHE A 133 -8.79 8.31 -4.09
CA PHE A 133 -7.64 7.96 -4.89
C PHE A 133 -7.64 8.69 -6.23
N GLY A 134 -6.49 9.27 -6.56
CA GLY A 134 -6.14 9.66 -7.93
C GLY A 134 -5.29 8.57 -8.56
N GLU A 135 -5.54 8.26 -9.84
CA GLU A 135 -4.68 7.37 -10.62
C GLU A 135 -3.29 8.03 -10.79
N VAL A 136 -2.23 7.25 -10.60
CA VAL A 136 -0.86 7.74 -10.84
C VAL A 136 -0.64 7.78 -12.34
N ALA A 137 -0.43 8.98 -12.89
CA ALA A 137 0.06 9.11 -14.26
C ALA A 137 1.46 8.49 -14.34
N LYS A 138 1.61 7.46 -15.18
CA LYS A 138 2.93 6.88 -15.51
C LYS A 138 3.73 7.85 -16.38
#